data_AF-A0A6A7ADW1-F1
#
_entry.id   AF-A0A6A7ADW1-F1
#
_cell.length_a   1.000
_cell.length_b   1.000
_cell.length_c   1.000
_cell.angle_alpha   90.00
_cell.angle_beta   90.00
_cell.angle_gamma   90.00
#
_symmetry.space_group_name_H-M   'P 1'
#
loop_
_entity.id
_entity.type
_entity.pdbx_description
1 polymer ?
#
loop_
_entity_poly.entity_id
_entity_poly.type
_entity_poly.pdbx_seq_one_letter_code
_entity_poly.pdbx_strand_id
1 'polypeptide(L)'
;MVCTKCFDMLHRNKGLAMHGSLRQTFDHHMSTTTLRQSADVGCSICMTLAKHLEPTMRLTEDNPITLRALLQKIPVEPGKRVRFSLEFTLERVFKCTFILTETSTKHPSRSGGSSSTSSDGVLHVAQRWINACRCADAWKEPGKKWYPRRLLDLEELRCTNGNKDRAKVRLVESSDLMREKTMLGSTPVYKHANYRYVTLSHCWGKPREGYTPLTLTDLTMARFMNDGIELEEFPNTFRHALLFAHKLDQVRFL
;
A
#
# COMPACT_ATOMS: atom_id res chain seq x y z
N MET A 1 0.26 10.10 3.82
CA MET A 1 -1.02 9.81 3.15
C MET A 1 -1.86 11.08 3.15
N VAL A 2 -2.88 11.21 2.29
CA VAL A 2 -3.84 12.34 2.32
C VAL A 2 -5.26 11.78 2.41
N CYS A 3 -6.15 12.43 3.16
CA CYS A 3 -7.55 12.02 3.27
C CYS A 3 -8.30 12.26 1.95
N THR A 4 -9.47 11.67 1.80
CA THR A 4 -10.32 11.81 0.61
C THR A 4 -10.63 13.28 0.29
N LYS A 5 -10.88 14.12 1.30
CA LYS A 5 -11.13 15.56 1.10
C LYS A 5 -9.91 16.29 0.50
N CYS A 6 -8.72 16.07 1.06
CA CYS A 6 -7.48 16.62 0.52
C CYS A 6 -7.20 16.12 -0.90
N PHE A 7 -7.43 14.83 -1.15
CA PHE A 7 -7.24 14.22 -2.46
C PHE A 7 -8.21 14.82 -3.50
N ASP A 8 -9.50 14.85 -3.18
CA ASP A 8 -10.56 15.38 -4.04
C ASP A 8 -10.32 16.87 -4.35
N MET A 9 -9.88 17.66 -3.36
CA MET A 9 -9.48 19.06 -3.56
C MET A 9 -8.29 19.20 -4.51
N LEU A 10 -7.18 18.50 -4.23
CA LEU A 10 -5.91 18.69 -4.95
C LEU A 10 -5.87 18.05 -6.34
N HIS A 11 -6.59 16.94 -6.54
CA HIS A 11 -6.53 16.17 -7.79
C HIS A 11 -7.77 16.37 -8.66
N ARG A 12 -8.95 16.56 -8.05
CA ARG A 12 -10.22 16.63 -8.78
C ARG A 12 -10.82 18.03 -8.77
N ASN A 13 -10.19 18.99 -8.11
CA ASN A 13 -10.74 20.33 -7.87
C ASN A 13 -12.17 20.30 -7.30
N LYS A 14 -12.51 19.25 -6.54
CA LYS A 14 -13.85 19.09 -5.98
C LYS A 14 -14.01 20.01 -4.77
N GLY A 15 -15.18 20.62 -4.64
CA GLY A 15 -15.45 21.62 -3.60
C GLY A 15 -14.92 23.01 -3.94
N LEU A 16 -14.57 23.26 -5.21
CA LEU A 16 -14.18 24.57 -5.69
C LEU A 16 -15.36 25.56 -5.56
N ALA A 17 -15.19 26.57 -4.72
CA ALA A 17 -16.06 27.73 -4.64
C ALA A 17 -15.48 28.85 -5.52
N MET A 18 -16.25 29.29 -6.52
CA MET A 18 -15.88 30.40 -7.40
C MET A 18 -16.38 31.73 -6.78
N HIS A 19 -15.50 32.48 -6.13
CA HIS A 19 -15.83 33.79 -5.59
C HIS A 19 -15.15 34.91 -6.40
N GLY A 20 -15.71 35.22 -7.59
CA GLY A 20 -15.45 36.45 -8.39
C GLY A 20 -14.00 36.77 -8.79
N SER A 21 -13.03 36.03 -8.28
CA SER A 21 -11.60 36.20 -8.42
C SER A 21 -11.04 34.90 -8.99
N LEU A 22 -9.97 34.98 -9.77
CA LEU A 22 -9.28 33.83 -10.38
C LEU A 22 -8.63 32.87 -9.34
N ARG A 23 -8.99 33.00 -8.06
CA ARG A 23 -8.44 32.26 -6.93
C ARG A 23 -9.31 31.04 -6.66
N GLN A 24 -8.67 29.88 -6.60
CA GLN A 24 -9.35 28.63 -6.30
C GLN A 24 -9.49 28.48 -4.79
N THR A 25 -10.71 28.66 -4.29
CA THR A 25 -11.05 28.43 -2.88
C THR A 25 -11.84 27.15 -2.70
N PHE A 26 -11.61 26.43 -1.60
CA PHE A 26 -12.25 25.16 -1.31
C PHE A 26 -12.73 25.09 0.13
N ASP A 27 -13.92 24.56 0.37
CA ASP A 27 -14.35 24.17 1.71
C ASP A 27 -13.73 22.83 2.09
N HIS A 28 -13.04 22.78 3.24
CA HIS A 28 -12.29 21.61 3.64
C HIS A 28 -13.00 20.79 4.73
N HIS A 29 -12.99 21.27 5.98
CA HIS A 29 -13.65 20.63 7.13
C HIS A 29 -14.64 21.60 7.78
N MET A 30 -15.82 21.09 8.10
CA MET A 30 -16.94 21.87 8.69
C MET A 30 -17.11 21.63 10.21
N SER A 31 -16.38 20.65 10.77
CA SER A 31 -16.36 20.38 12.21
C SER A 31 -15.00 19.83 12.65
N THR A 32 -14.64 20.05 13.93
CA THR A 32 -13.41 19.52 14.53
C THR A 32 -13.35 18.00 14.48
N THR A 33 -14.50 17.30 14.59
CA THR A 33 -14.56 15.83 14.49
C THR A 33 -14.11 15.35 13.11
N THR A 34 -14.59 15.96 12.03
CA THR A 34 -14.20 15.53 10.67
C THR A 34 -12.71 15.78 10.39
N LEU A 35 -12.14 16.84 10.95
CA LEU A 35 -10.70 17.14 10.87
C LEU A 35 -9.89 16.09 11.64
N ARG A 36 -10.31 15.79 12.89
CA ARG A 36 -9.68 14.80 13.76
C ARG A 36 -9.67 13.41 13.12
N GLN A 37 -10.81 12.94 12.63
CA GLN A 37 -10.91 11.66 11.92
C GLN A 37 -9.96 11.59 10.72
N SER A 38 -9.81 12.69 9.97
CA SER A 38 -8.87 12.74 8.85
C SER A 38 -7.40 12.72 9.29
N ALA A 39 -7.10 13.33 10.45
CA ALA A 39 -5.78 13.26 11.06
C ALA A 39 -5.48 11.83 11.58
N ASP A 40 -6.45 11.18 12.24
CA ASP A 40 -6.34 9.83 12.81
C ASP A 40 -6.08 8.76 11.75
N VAL A 41 -6.64 8.91 10.55
CA VAL A 41 -6.31 8.05 9.39
C VAL A 41 -4.97 8.39 8.72
N GLY A 42 -4.17 9.28 9.30
CA GLY A 42 -2.81 9.59 8.85
C GLY A 42 -2.71 10.59 7.69
N CYS A 43 -3.70 11.49 7.52
CA CYS A 43 -3.58 12.58 6.55
C CYS A 43 -2.57 13.63 7.02
N SER A 44 -1.41 13.69 6.37
CA SER A 44 -0.32 14.63 6.71
C SER A 44 -0.75 16.10 6.79
N ILE A 45 -1.63 16.56 5.90
CA ILE A 45 -2.16 17.94 5.91
C ILE A 45 -3.07 18.14 7.13
N CYS A 46 -4.07 17.27 7.32
CA CYS A 46 -5.03 17.39 8.42
C CYS A 46 -4.36 17.21 9.79
N MET A 47 -3.36 16.33 9.92
CA MET A 47 -2.56 16.19 11.15
C MET A 47 -1.83 17.49 11.49
N THR A 48 -1.22 18.13 10.49
CA THR A 48 -0.52 19.42 10.68
C THR A 48 -1.51 20.51 11.11
N LEU A 49 -2.67 20.59 10.46
CA LEU A 49 -3.72 21.54 10.81
C LEU A 49 -4.27 21.30 12.21
N ALA A 50 -4.56 20.04 12.58
CA ALA A 50 -5.02 19.68 13.92
C ALA A 50 -4.02 20.09 14.99
N LYS A 51 -2.74 19.73 14.82
CA LYS A 51 -1.66 20.12 15.75
C LYS A 51 -1.55 21.64 15.94
N HIS A 52 -1.75 22.40 14.88
CA HIS A 52 -1.69 23.86 14.94
C HIS A 52 -2.94 24.50 15.55
N LEU A 53 -4.10 23.87 15.45
CA LEU A 53 -5.36 24.36 16.02
C LEU A 53 -5.52 24.01 17.51
N GLU A 54 -4.87 22.95 17.97
CA GLU A 54 -4.93 22.43 19.35
C GLU A 54 -4.72 23.50 20.45
N PRO A 55 -3.79 24.48 20.31
CA PRO A 55 -3.62 25.53 21.32
C PRO A 55 -4.79 26.52 21.39
N THR A 56 -5.53 26.68 20.30
CA THR A 56 -6.61 27.68 20.16
C THR A 56 -8.00 27.08 20.33
N MET A 57 -8.14 25.77 20.13
CA MET A 57 -9.42 25.09 20.08
C MET A 57 -9.30 23.67 20.63
N ARG A 58 -10.23 23.27 21.50
CA ARG A 58 -10.32 21.90 22.00
C ARG A 58 -10.84 20.98 20.90
N LEU A 59 -9.94 20.25 20.26
CA LEU A 59 -10.29 19.32 19.19
C LEU A 59 -11.03 18.06 19.69
N THR A 60 -11.07 17.81 21.00
CA THR A 60 -11.78 16.69 21.63
C THR A 60 -13.30 16.82 21.56
N GLU A 61 -13.80 18.05 21.57
CA GLU A 61 -15.22 18.39 21.46
C GLU A 61 -15.57 18.64 19.98
N ASP A 62 -16.78 18.28 19.56
CA ASP A 62 -17.24 18.58 18.19
C ASP A 62 -17.73 20.03 18.13
N ASN A 63 -16.91 20.90 17.58
CA ASN A 63 -17.21 22.30 17.39
C ASN A 63 -17.37 22.56 15.88
N PRO A 64 -18.36 23.35 15.46
CA PRO A 64 -18.45 23.79 14.06
C PRO A 64 -17.20 24.63 13.75
N ILE A 65 -16.57 24.36 12.62
CA ILE A 65 -15.43 25.13 12.12
C ILE A 65 -15.63 25.39 10.64
N THR A 66 -15.18 26.54 10.13
CA THR A 66 -15.17 26.76 8.68
C THR A 66 -13.74 26.86 8.19
N LEU A 67 -13.15 25.70 7.87
CA LEU A 67 -11.80 25.63 7.35
C LEU A 67 -11.82 25.72 5.82
N ARG A 68 -11.27 26.81 5.27
CA ARG A 68 -11.16 27.04 3.83
C ARG A 68 -9.73 26.86 3.38
N ALA A 69 -9.55 26.36 2.16
CA ALA A 69 -8.26 26.25 1.50
C ALA A 69 -8.22 27.16 0.26
N LEU A 70 -7.07 27.78 0.03
CA LEU A 70 -6.79 28.66 -1.10
C LEU A 70 -5.57 28.10 -1.83
N LEU A 71 -5.75 27.67 -3.08
CA LEU A 71 -4.67 27.17 -3.91
C LEU A 71 -4.26 28.25 -4.92
N GLN A 72 -2.96 28.58 -4.92
CA GLN A 72 -2.40 29.59 -5.81
C GLN A 72 -1.11 29.09 -6.45
N LYS A 73 -0.96 29.34 -7.76
CA LYS A 73 0.30 29.07 -8.46
C LYS A 73 1.34 30.12 -8.05
N ILE A 74 2.52 29.66 -7.64
CA ILE A 74 3.65 30.53 -7.30
C ILE A 74 4.44 30.81 -8.59
N PRO A 75 4.73 32.07 -8.94
CA PRO A 75 5.63 32.40 -10.04
C PRO A 75 7.00 31.77 -9.79
N VAL A 76 7.50 31.00 -10.76
CA VAL A 76 8.83 30.39 -10.72
C VAL A 76 9.58 30.77 -11.98
N GLU A 77 10.91 30.89 -11.87
CA GLU A 77 11.77 31.13 -13.03
C GLU A 77 11.60 30.05 -14.11
N PRO A 78 11.80 30.40 -15.40
CA PRO A 78 11.82 29.43 -16.49
C PRO A 78 12.74 28.24 -16.19
N GLY A 79 12.27 27.02 -16.45
CA GLY A 79 13.02 25.78 -16.22
C GLY A 79 12.91 25.19 -14.81
N LYS A 80 12.34 25.91 -13.83
CA LYS A 80 12.03 25.35 -12.50
C LYS A 80 10.66 24.65 -12.51
N ARG A 81 10.49 23.66 -11.62
CA ARG A 81 9.20 22.97 -11.44
C ARG A 81 8.15 23.96 -10.94
N VAL A 82 6.93 23.86 -11.47
CA VAL A 82 5.79 24.65 -11.01
C VAL A 82 5.55 24.36 -9.53
N ARG A 83 5.36 25.44 -8.75
CA ARG A 83 5.03 25.37 -7.34
C ARG A 83 3.67 25.99 -7.08
N PHE A 84 3.00 25.52 -6.05
CA PHE A 84 1.74 26.07 -5.58
C PHE A 84 1.83 26.39 -4.09
N SER A 85 1.15 27.45 -3.67
CA SER A 85 0.87 27.76 -2.28
C SER A 85 -0.53 27.24 -1.97
N LEU A 86 -0.65 26.41 -0.95
CA LEU A 86 -1.92 25.94 -0.41
C LEU A 86 -2.09 26.54 0.98
N GLU A 87 -2.93 27.55 1.08
CA GLU A 87 -3.18 28.29 2.30
C GLU A 87 -4.51 27.85 2.93
N PHE A 88 -4.50 27.43 4.17
CA PHE A 88 -5.69 27.15 4.96
C PHE A 88 -5.98 28.31 5.90
N THR A 89 -7.24 28.71 5.95
CA THR A 89 -7.74 29.77 6.82
C THR A 89 -8.91 29.24 7.64
N LEU A 90 -8.87 29.43 8.97
CA LEU A 90 -9.99 29.21 9.86
C LEU A 90 -10.42 30.55 10.46
N GLU A 91 -11.66 30.94 10.18
CA GLU A 91 -12.35 32.10 10.79
C GLU A 91 -11.53 33.41 10.82
N ARG A 92 -10.60 33.59 9.87
CA ARG A 92 -9.66 34.72 9.75
C ARG A 92 -8.61 34.86 10.87
N VAL A 93 -8.65 34.00 11.90
CA VAL A 93 -7.70 34.05 13.03
C VAL A 93 -6.49 33.16 12.78
N PHE A 94 -6.71 32.01 12.13
CA PHE A 94 -5.67 31.03 11.90
C PHE A 94 -5.34 30.90 10.41
N LYS A 95 -4.04 30.86 10.11
CA LYS A 95 -3.50 30.70 8.76
C LYS A 95 -2.36 29.68 8.76
N CYS A 96 -2.45 28.66 7.91
CA CYS A 96 -1.41 27.66 7.71
C CYS A 96 -1.11 27.53 6.22
N THR A 97 0.16 27.58 5.82
CA THR A 97 0.55 27.57 4.41
C THR A 97 1.44 26.37 4.10
N PHE A 98 1.10 25.64 3.05
CA PHE A 98 1.89 24.54 2.50
C PHE A 98 2.44 24.93 1.13
N ILE A 99 3.68 24.57 0.85
CA ILE A 99 4.27 24.72 -0.47
C ILE A 99 4.24 23.37 -1.18
N LEU A 100 3.49 23.30 -2.27
CA LEU A 100 3.35 22.11 -3.09
C LEU A 100 4.24 22.24 -4.34
N THR A 101 4.79 21.11 -4.79
CA THR A 101 5.50 21.03 -6.07
C THR A 101 4.69 20.17 -7.01
N GLU A 102 4.46 20.65 -8.23
CA GLU A 102 3.77 19.88 -9.26
C GLU A 102 4.52 18.58 -9.54
N THR A 103 3.82 17.46 -9.44
CA THR A 103 4.38 16.18 -9.84
C THR A 103 4.26 16.04 -11.35
N SER A 104 5.37 15.72 -12.02
CA SER A 104 5.40 15.56 -13.48
C SER A 104 4.35 14.56 -13.95
N THR A 105 3.47 14.98 -14.87
CA THR A 105 2.50 14.12 -15.56
C THR A 105 3.14 13.04 -16.42
N LYS A 106 4.46 13.11 -16.66
CA LYS A 106 5.23 12.06 -17.35
C LYS A 106 5.42 10.81 -16.49
N HIS A 107 5.11 10.87 -15.19
CA HIS A 107 4.83 9.63 -14.48
C HIS A 107 3.38 9.28 -14.78
N PRO A 108 3.09 8.12 -15.43
CA PRO A 108 1.73 7.70 -15.71
C PRO A 108 0.96 7.86 -14.41
N SER A 109 -0.09 8.68 -14.47
CA SER A 109 -0.94 9.10 -13.37
C SER A 109 -0.91 8.02 -12.32
N ARG A 110 -0.34 8.28 -11.13
CA ARG A 110 -0.45 7.39 -9.97
C ARG A 110 -1.90 6.94 -9.97
N SER A 111 -2.14 5.70 -10.38
CA SER A 111 -3.43 5.23 -10.88
C SER A 111 -4.47 5.72 -9.90
N GLY A 112 -5.38 6.60 -10.34
CA GLY A 112 -6.24 7.39 -9.45
C GLY A 112 -6.69 6.51 -8.30
N GLY A 113 -6.19 6.83 -7.09
CA GLY A 113 -6.01 5.87 -6.00
C GLY A 113 -7.14 4.86 -5.96
N SER A 114 -6.88 3.66 -6.50
CA SER A 114 -7.87 2.60 -6.39
C SER A 114 -8.07 2.37 -4.91
N SER A 115 -9.33 2.37 -4.47
CA SER A 115 -9.68 2.01 -3.10
C SER A 115 -9.29 0.57 -2.76
N SER A 116 -8.88 -0.23 -3.76
CA SER A 116 -8.44 -1.60 -3.59
C SER A 116 -6.95 -1.80 -3.89
N THR A 117 -6.27 -2.44 -2.94
CA THR A 117 -4.90 -2.96 -3.11
C THR A 117 -4.80 -4.07 -4.15
N SER A 118 -5.93 -4.65 -4.57
CA SER A 118 -5.97 -5.70 -5.59
C SER A 118 -5.99 -5.19 -7.04
N SER A 119 -6.04 -3.87 -7.24
CA SER A 119 -6.09 -3.26 -8.57
C SER A 119 -4.78 -3.39 -9.35
N ASP A 120 -4.87 -3.50 -10.67
CA ASP A 120 -3.71 -3.60 -11.55
C ASP A 120 -2.80 -2.37 -11.47
N GLY A 121 -3.37 -1.20 -11.14
CA GLY A 121 -2.60 0.02 -10.88
C GLY A 121 -1.67 -0.11 -9.68
N VAL A 122 -2.16 -0.67 -8.57
CA VAL A 122 -1.34 -0.91 -7.37
C VAL A 122 -0.29 -1.97 -7.65
N LEU A 123 -0.65 -3.05 -8.36
CA LEU A 123 0.29 -4.09 -8.78
C LEU A 123 1.42 -3.51 -9.63
N HIS A 124 1.09 -2.69 -10.61
CA HIS A 124 2.09 -2.06 -11.49
C HIS A 124 3.03 -1.12 -10.73
N VAL A 125 2.50 -0.35 -9.78
CA VAL A 125 3.31 0.50 -8.90
C VAL A 125 4.26 -0.34 -8.04
N ALA A 126 3.77 -1.44 -7.45
CA ALA A 126 4.58 -2.35 -6.65
C ALA A 126 5.68 -3.01 -7.49
N GLN A 127 5.35 -3.54 -8.68
CA GLN A 127 6.31 -4.16 -9.58
C GLN A 127 7.40 -3.17 -10.01
N ARG A 128 7.01 -1.93 -10.36
CA ARG A 128 7.96 -0.87 -10.70
C ARG A 128 8.88 -0.55 -9.53
N TRP A 129 8.35 -0.47 -8.31
CA TRP A 129 9.16 -0.22 -7.11
C TRP A 129 10.12 -1.37 -6.83
N ILE A 130 9.66 -2.63 -6.89
CA ILE A 130 10.49 -3.83 -6.72
C ILE A 130 11.62 -3.85 -7.75
N ASN A 131 11.30 -3.57 -9.02
CA ASN A 131 12.29 -3.57 -10.10
C ASN A 131 13.31 -2.43 -9.99
N ALA A 132 12.91 -1.29 -9.41
CA ALA A 132 13.81 -0.15 -9.17
C ALA A 132 14.59 -0.27 -7.85
N CYS A 133 14.15 -1.11 -6.92
CA CYS A 133 14.76 -1.20 -5.60
C CYS A 133 16.09 -1.95 -5.66
N ARG A 134 17.16 -1.28 -5.21
CA ARG A 134 18.47 -1.91 -4.97
C ARG A 134 18.58 -2.60 -3.61
N CYS A 135 17.55 -2.46 -2.77
CA CYS A 135 17.48 -3.07 -1.44
C CYS A 135 17.62 -4.60 -1.48
N ALA A 136 17.26 -5.22 -2.61
CA ALA A 136 17.34 -6.65 -2.82
C ALA A 136 18.46 -7.05 -3.80
N ASP A 137 19.42 -6.17 -4.13
CA ASP A 137 20.51 -6.51 -5.06
C ASP A 137 21.35 -7.70 -4.57
N ALA A 138 21.47 -7.86 -3.25
CA ALA A 138 22.15 -8.99 -2.65
C ALA A 138 21.43 -10.35 -2.85
N TRP A 139 20.23 -10.36 -3.45
CA TRP A 139 19.46 -11.55 -3.83
C TRP A 139 19.67 -11.94 -5.30
N LYS A 140 20.46 -11.19 -6.07
CA LYS A 140 20.80 -11.50 -7.46
C LYS A 140 21.74 -12.69 -7.63
N GLU A 141 22.30 -13.20 -6.53
CA GLU A 141 23.11 -14.43 -6.50
C GLU A 141 22.34 -15.56 -5.79
N PRO A 142 21.58 -16.39 -6.54
CA PRO A 142 20.87 -17.54 -6.01
C PRO A 142 21.81 -18.51 -5.28
N GLY A 143 21.37 -19.06 -4.16
CA GLY A 143 22.08 -20.15 -3.47
C GLY A 143 23.09 -19.74 -2.39
N LYS A 144 23.41 -18.45 -2.23
CA LYS A 144 24.28 -17.97 -1.12
C LYS A 144 23.54 -17.50 0.13
N LYS A 145 22.21 -17.32 0.09
CA LYS A 145 21.46 -16.72 1.22
C LYS A 145 20.18 -17.46 1.59
N TRP A 146 19.87 -17.26 2.88
CA TRP A 146 18.86 -17.88 3.73
C TRP A 146 17.44 -17.70 3.17
N TYR A 147 16.80 -18.81 2.79
CA TYR A 147 15.35 -18.86 2.82
C TYR A 147 14.91 -19.17 4.26
N PRO A 148 13.77 -18.63 4.71
CA PRO A 148 13.08 -19.15 5.88
C PRO A 148 12.96 -20.68 5.78
N ARG A 149 13.03 -21.39 6.91
CA ARG A 149 12.95 -22.87 6.89
C ARG A 149 11.70 -23.36 6.16
N ARG A 150 10.60 -22.62 6.25
CA ARG A 150 9.30 -22.99 5.71
C ARG A 150 8.72 -21.82 4.92
N LEU A 151 8.11 -22.15 3.79
CA LEU A 151 7.54 -21.21 2.84
C LEU A 151 6.18 -21.72 2.36
N LEU A 152 5.36 -20.81 1.85
CA LEU A 152 4.12 -21.14 1.13
C LEU A 152 4.36 -21.09 -0.38
N ASP A 153 4.19 -22.21 -1.08
CA ASP A 153 4.31 -22.28 -2.55
C ASP A 153 3.03 -21.78 -3.23
N LEU A 154 3.17 -20.74 -4.04
CA LEU A 154 2.09 -20.07 -4.78
C LEU A 154 1.91 -20.61 -6.20
N GLU A 155 2.66 -21.64 -6.61
CA GLU A 155 2.63 -22.16 -7.99
C GLU A 155 1.22 -22.57 -8.43
N GLU A 156 0.47 -23.28 -7.58
CA GLU A 156 -0.89 -23.74 -7.90
C GLU A 156 -1.87 -22.56 -8.09
N LEU A 157 -1.73 -21.50 -7.28
CA LEU A 157 -2.48 -20.24 -7.45
C LEU A 157 -2.20 -19.57 -8.79
N ARG A 158 -1.00 -19.73 -9.35
CA ARG A 158 -0.62 -19.17 -10.66
C ARG A 158 -1.17 -19.99 -11.82
N CYS A 159 -1.18 -21.32 -11.68
CA CYS A 159 -1.63 -22.23 -12.73
C CYS A 159 -3.17 -22.35 -12.82
N THR A 160 -3.89 -21.92 -11.79
CA THR A 160 -5.36 -22.03 -11.75
C THR A 160 -6.02 -20.94 -12.60
N ASN A 161 -6.44 -21.30 -13.82
CA ASN A 161 -7.18 -20.42 -14.71
C ASN A 161 -8.65 -20.25 -14.23
N GLY A 162 -8.96 -19.11 -13.62
CA GLY A 162 -10.32 -18.64 -13.41
C GLY A 162 -10.94 -18.95 -12.04
N ASN A 163 -10.82 -20.17 -11.52
CA ASN A 163 -11.42 -20.53 -10.22
C ASN A 163 -10.38 -20.58 -9.09
N LYS A 164 -9.98 -19.41 -8.59
CA LYS A 164 -8.97 -19.30 -7.53
C LYS A 164 -9.47 -19.73 -6.15
N ASP A 165 -10.77 -19.89 -5.96
CA ASP A 165 -11.35 -20.22 -4.65
C ASP A 165 -10.99 -21.65 -4.21
N ARG A 166 -10.77 -22.55 -5.19
CA ARG A 166 -10.33 -23.93 -4.95
C ARG A 166 -8.81 -24.12 -5.00
N ALA A 167 -8.05 -23.06 -5.27
CA ALA A 167 -6.62 -23.17 -5.37
C ALA A 167 -6.02 -23.43 -3.98
N LYS A 168 -5.05 -24.33 -3.92
CA LYS A 168 -4.35 -24.64 -2.68
C LYS A 168 -2.98 -23.98 -2.64
N VAL A 169 -2.53 -23.69 -1.42
CA VAL A 169 -1.19 -23.19 -1.13
C VAL A 169 -0.49 -24.23 -0.27
N ARG A 170 0.68 -24.71 -0.70
CA ARG A 170 1.40 -25.77 0.03
C ARG A 170 2.49 -25.21 0.89
N LEU A 171 2.67 -25.79 2.07
CA LEU A 171 3.85 -25.57 2.88
C LEU A 171 5.02 -26.36 2.29
N VAL A 172 6.15 -25.71 2.06
CA VAL A 172 7.37 -26.35 1.58
C VAL A 172 8.53 -26.04 2.52
N GLU A 173 9.44 -27.00 2.75
CA GLU A 173 10.69 -26.72 3.43
C GLU A 173 11.76 -26.29 2.44
N SER A 174 12.55 -25.29 2.81
CA SER A 174 13.62 -24.77 1.97
C SER A 174 14.71 -25.80 1.67
N SER A 175 14.87 -26.81 2.52
CA SER A 175 15.75 -27.95 2.25
C SER A 175 15.32 -28.76 1.04
N ASP A 176 14.01 -28.91 0.82
CA ASP A 176 13.48 -29.70 -0.30
C ASP A 176 13.66 -28.94 -1.62
N LEU A 177 13.48 -27.62 -1.59
CA LEU A 177 13.73 -26.75 -2.75
C LEU A 177 15.20 -26.81 -3.22
N MET A 178 16.14 -27.01 -2.29
CA MET A 178 17.57 -27.12 -2.59
C MET A 178 17.98 -28.51 -3.08
N ARG A 179 17.15 -29.54 -2.88
CA ARG A 179 17.41 -30.92 -3.34
C ARG A 179 17.04 -31.12 -4.80
N GLU A 180 16.08 -30.35 -5.32
CA GLU A 180 15.68 -30.38 -6.73
C GLU A 180 16.74 -29.72 -7.64
N LYS A 181 17.83 -30.45 -7.88
CA LYS A 181 18.86 -30.10 -8.86
C LYS A 181 18.53 -30.73 -10.21
N THR A 182 18.47 -29.91 -11.25
CA THR A 182 18.52 -30.39 -12.63
C THR A 182 19.93 -30.18 -13.17
N MET A 183 20.47 -31.19 -13.86
CA MET A 183 21.74 -31.04 -14.56
C MET A 183 21.46 -30.36 -15.90
N LEU A 184 21.91 -29.11 -16.07
CA LEU A 184 21.95 -28.45 -17.37
C LEU A 184 23.42 -28.47 -17.83
N GLY A 185 23.80 -29.52 -18.54
CA GLY A 185 25.20 -29.84 -18.83
C GLY A 185 25.97 -30.27 -17.58
N SER A 186 27.17 -29.70 -17.37
CA SER A 186 28.03 -29.99 -16.21
C SER A 186 27.73 -29.12 -14.98
N THR A 187 26.86 -28.12 -15.12
CA THR A 187 26.52 -27.18 -14.05
C THR A 187 25.18 -27.57 -13.40
N PRO A 188 25.16 -27.84 -12.08
CA PRO A 188 23.90 -28.06 -11.38
C PRO A 188 23.11 -26.76 -11.34
N VAL A 189 21.93 -26.76 -11.93
CA VAL A 189 20.98 -25.64 -11.86
C VAL A 189 19.89 -26.03 -10.87
N TYR A 190 19.70 -25.21 -9.84
CA TYR A 190 18.56 -25.40 -8.94
C TYR A 190 17.30 -25.00 -9.70
N LYS A 191 16.31 -25.89 -9.75
CA LYS A 191 15.03 -25.64 -10.44
C LYS A 191 14.38 -24.33 -9.98
N HIS A 192 14.67 -23.92 -8.75
CA HIS A 192 14.11 -22.74 -8.10
C HIS A 192 15.06 -21.54 -8.00
N ALA A 193 16.22 -21.56 -8.69
CA ALA A 193 17.25 -20.52 -8.56
C ALA A 193 16.73 -19.09 -8.84
N ASN A 194 15.72 -18.95 -9.68
CA ASN A 194 15.22 -17.63 -10.11
C ASN A 194 13.96 -17.18 -9.36
N TYR A 195 13.48 -17.95 -8.38
CA TYR A 195 12.27 -17.61 -7.64
C TYR A 195 12.56 -16.83 -6.37
N ARG A 196 11.81 -15.74 -6.19
CA ARG A 196 11.81 -14.88 -5.01
C ARG A 196 10.74 -15.34 -4.04
N TYR A 197 10.95 -14.98 -2.78
CA TYR A 197 9.89 -15.03 -1.77
C TYR A 197 9.57 -13.61 -1.28
N VAL A 198 8.37 -13.43 -0.74
CA VAL A 198 7.96 -12.18 -0.10
C VAL A 198 7.50 -12.47 1.32
N THR A 199 7.97 -11.73 2.30
CA THR A 199 7.51 -11.90 3.68
C THR A 199 6.35 -10.98 3.99
N LEU A 200 5.41 -11.47 4.77
CA LEU A 200 4.36 -10.64 5.36
C LEU A 200 4.77 -10.18 6.77
N SER A 201 4.55 -8.90 7.09
CA SER A 201 4.82 -8.35 8.43
C SER A 201 3.86 -8.91 9.48
N HIS A 202 4.26 -9.07 10.73
CA HIS A 202 3.57 -9.84 11.79
C HIS A 202 2.19 -9.34 12.32
N CYS A 203 1.40 -8.55 11.57
CA CYS A 203 0.15 -7.94 12.06
C CYS A 203 -1.04 -8.10 11.08
N TRP A 204 -1.56 -9.32 10.87
CA TRP A 204 -2.66 -9.56 9.91
C TRP A 204 -4.07 -9.59 10.50
N GLY A 205 -4.26 -8.95 11.64
CA GLY A 205 -5.57 -8.73 12.26
C GLY A 205 -5.81 -9.58 13.50
N LYS A 206 -6.85 -9.23 14.25
CA LYS A 206 -7.30 -10.01 15.40
C LYS A 206 -8.06 -11.24 14.89
N PRO A 207 -7.93 -12.40 15.56
CA PRO A 207 -8.80 -13.54 15.29
C PRO A 207 -10.26 -13.09 15.30
N ARG A 208 -11.07 -13.59 14.36
CA ARG A 208 -12.52 -13.42 14.47
C ARG A 208 -13.01 -14.22 15.67
N GLU A 209 -13.98 -13.70 16.38
CA GLU A 209 -14.61 -14.41 17.49
C GLU A 209 -15.19 -15.75 16.98
N GLY A 210 -14.88 -16.84 17.68
CA GLY A 210 -15.26 -18.20 17.25
C GLY A 210 -14.41 -18.81 16.12
N TYR A 211 -13.35 -18.13 15.65
CA TYR A 211 -12.45 -18.66 14.61
C TYR A 211 -11.07 -19.00 15.18
N THR A 212 -10.70 -20.29 15.10
CA THR A 212 -9.35 -20.74 15.45
C THR A 212 -8.37 -20.34 14.35
N PRO A 213 -7.33 -19.52 14.62
CA PRO A 213 -6.35 -19.15 13.62
C PRO A 213 -5.69 -20.39 13.01
N LEU A 214 -5.49 -20.35 11.69
CA LEU A 214 -4.71 -21.35 11.00
C LEU A 214 -3.30 -21.38 11.60
N THR A 215 -2.98 -22.46 12.30
CA THR A 215 -1.75 -22.59 13.07
C THR A 215 -0.92 -23.74 12.53
N LEU A 216 0.38 -23.49 12.33
CA LEU A 216 1.33 -24.53 12.01
C LEU A 216 1.74 -25.26 13.30
N THR A 217 1.27 -26.48 13.46
CA THR A 217 1.63 -27.42 14.54
C THR A 217 2.17 -28.70 13.92
N ASP A 218 2.75 -29.58 14.74
CA ASP A 218 3.23 -30.89 14.26
C ASP A 218 2.09 -31.72 13.64
N LEU A 219 0.86 -31.56 14.15
CA LEU A 219 -0.34 -32.23 13.63
C LEU A 219 -0.79 -31.68 12.28
N THR A 220 -0.68 -30.37 12.05
CA THR A 220 -1.14 -29.74 10.79
C THR A 220 -0.06 -29.70 9.72
N MET A 221 1.22 -29.87 10.09
CA MET A 221 2.37 -29.77 9.18
C MET A 221 2.26 -30.75 8.00
N ALA A 222 2.01 -32.03 8.27
CA ALA A 222 1.90 -33.05 7.22
C ALA A 222 0.78 -32.74 6.23
N ARG A 223 -0.40 -32.33 6.74
CA ARG A 223 -1.53 -31.89 5.90
C ARG A 223 -1.15 -30.70 5.02
N PHE A 224 -0.52 -29.68 5.59
CA PHE A 224 -0.14 -28.47 4.85
C PHE A 224 0.92 -28.72 3.78
N MET A 225 1.79 -29.69 3.98
CA MET A 225 2.79 -30.09 2.98
C MET A 225 2.19 -30.93 1.85
N ASN A 226 1.36 -31.92 2.19
CA ASN A 226 0.86 -32.91 1.23
C ASN A 226 -0.42 -32.44 0.54
N ASP A 227 -1.43 -32.07 1.32
CA ASP A 227 -2.77 -31.74 0.82
C ASP A 227 -2.88 -30.28 0.41
N GLY A 228 -2.05 -29.42 1.03
CA GLY A 228 -2.11 -27.97 0.90
C GLY A 228 -3.16 -27.34 1.80
N ILE A 229 -3.26 -26.02 1.72
CA ILE A 229 -4.21 -25.18 2.45
C ILE A 229 -5.11 -24.53 1.43
N GLU A 230 -6.43 -24.71 1.56
CA GLU A 230 -7.37 -24.06 0.65
C GLU A 230 -7.34 -22.55 0.87
N LEU A 231 -7.43 -21.78 -0.22
CA LEU A 231 -7.35 -20.32 -0.15
C LEU A 231 -8.41 -19.72 0.80
N GLU A 232 -9.55 -20.39 0.92
CA GLU A 232 -10.65 -20.01 1.81
C GLU A 232 -10.36 -20.21 3.32
N GLU A 233 -9.45 -21.11 3.67
CA GLU A 233 -9.02 -21.34 5.05
C GLU A 233 -8.14 -20.19 5.59
N PHE A 234 -7.60 -19.34 4.72
CA PHE A 234 -6.82 -18.20 5.16
C PHE A 234 -7.72 -17.04 5.62
N PRO A 235 -7.31 -16.30 6.67
CA PRO A 235 -7.93 -15.03 7.02
C PRO A 235 -7.98 -14.10 5.81
N ASN A 236 -9.05 -13.30 5.67
CA ASN A 236 -9.25 -12.45 4.48
C ASN A 236 -8.06 -11.55 4.14
N THR A 237 -7.42 -10.98 5.17
CA THR A 237 -6.23 -10.14 5.04
C THR A 237 -5.04 -10.92 4.46
N PHE A 238 -4.82 -12.15 4.92
CA PHE A 238 -3.77 -13.05 4.43
C PHE A 238 -4.09 -13.57 3.02
N ARG A 239 -5.37 -13.86 2.74
CA ARG A 239 -5.86 -14.23 1.41
C ARG A 239 -5.55 -13.15 0.38
N HIS A 240 -5.85 -11.88 0.70
CA HIS A 240 -5.49 -10.76 -0.16
C HIS A 240 -3.98 -10.66 -0.39
N ALA A 241 -3.17 -10.97 0.62
CA ALA A 241 -1.71 -10.96 0.49
C ALA A 241 -1.21 -12.07 -0.45
N LEU A 242 -1.70 -13.30 -0.33
CA LEU A 242 -1.44 -14.41 -1.26
C LEU A 242 -1.89 -14.05 -2.69
N LEU A 243 -3.10 -13.48 -2.81
CA LEU A 243 -3.67 -13.05 -4.07
C LEU A 243 -2.93 -11.85 -4.70
N PHE A 244 -2.19 -11.09 -3.92
CA PHE A 244 -1.33 -10.04 -4.45
C PHE A 244 0.05 -10.61 -4.83
N ALA A 245 0.66 -11.40 -3.92
CA ALA A 245 1.99 -11.95 -4.08
C ALA A 245 2.12 -12.85 -5.32
N HIS A 246 1.14 -13.71 -5.61
CA HIS A 246 1.23 -14.60 -6.78
C HIS A 246 1.24 -13.85 -8.12
N LYS A 247 0.76 -12.59 -8.15
CA LYS A 247 0.77 -11.73 -9.33
C LYS A 247 2.11 -11.01 -9.55
N LEU A 248 3.00 -11.01 -8.56
CA LEU A 248 4.31 -10.37 -8.68
C LEU A 248 5.25 -11.22 -9.54
N ASP A 249 6.04 -10.57 -10.38
CA ASP A 249 6.99 -11.26 -11.24
C ASP A 249 8.07 -11.95 -10.42
N GLN A 250 8.39 -13.19 -10.80
CA GLN A 250 9.40 -14.04 -10.16
C GLN A 250 9.11 -14.37 -8.69
N VAL A 251 8.01 -13.92 -8.09
CA VAL A 251 7.61 -14.33 -6.74
C VAL A 251 6.86 -15.65 -6.83
N ARG A 252 7.41 -16.68 -6.22
CA ARG A 252 6.78 -18.00 -6.10
C ARG A 252 6.42 -18.35 -4.67
N PHE A 253 7.17 -17.83 -3.71
CA PHE A 253 7.03 -18.20 -2.33
C PHE A 253 6.57 -17.02 -1.46
N LEU A 254 5.89 -17.32 -0.36
CA LEU A 254 5.52 -16.37 0.67
C LEU A 254 5.97 -16.87 2.06
#